data_AF-A0A562BJX4-F1
#
_entry.id   AF-A0A562BJX4-F1
#
_cell.length_a   1.000
_cell.length_b   1.000
_cell.length_c   1.000
_cell.angle_alpha   90.00
_cell.angle_beta   90.00
_cell.angle_gamma   90.00
#
_symmetry.space_group_name_H-M   'P 1'
#
loop_
_entity.id
_entity.type
_entity.pdbx_description
1 polymer ?
#
loop_
_entity_poly.entity_id
_entity_poly.type
_entity_poly.pdbx_seq_one_letter_code
_entity_poly.pdbx_strand_id
1 'polypeptide(L)'
;MNDTPALLIDIGNTRIKWAWCHSSPLSRSRDSGHPSSPLSRLRERGRGRGESQPHPTPEQNPSDPLPTPWQTSGAQPHANLATLAQTWRTLASAGPAPAVWISNVAGPTMAAALDAALAEAFDGPPATVNWWRSTPNQGLLHNGYREPIQLGVDRWLGAIGARYAIPDGNLLIVTAGTATTIDVVTAPEDHDPAGKSRFEGGLILPGLSLMMGSLARNTAQLPALELTDAAGAPPWADNTRDAIAAGCLAAQTGAIERAWRALSSRGPVHGLLSGGAQQALANALTLPVARHENLVLLGLWVVAAETAVG
;
A
#
# COMPACT_ATOMS: atom_id res chain seq x y z
N MET A 1 -19.76 -22.16 -11.97
CA MET A 1 -18.35 -22.27 -11.55
C MET A 1 -18.30 -21.71 -10.14
N ASN A 2 -17.94 -22.51 -9.15
CA ASN A 2 -17.84 -22.01 -7.77
C ASN A 2 -16.72 -20.97 -7.75
N ASP A 3 -17.03 -19.74 -7.35
CA ASP A 3 -16.04 -18.69 -7.15
C ASP A 3 -15.07 -19.13 -6.04
N THR A 4 -13.86 -19.55 -6.42
CA THR A 4 -12.81 -19.84 -5.44
C THR A 4 -12.48 -18.56 -4.67
N PRO A 5 -12.45 -18.59 -3.32
CA PRO A 5 -12.10 -17.41 -2.54
C PRO A 5 -10.64 -17.04 -2.75
N ALA A 6 -10.28 -15.79 -2.42
CA ALA A 6 -8.90 -15.32 -2.44
C ALA A 6 -8.45 -14.87 -1.06
N LEU A 7 -7.26 -15.32 -0.64
CA LEU A 7 -6.57 -14.88 0.57
C LEU A 7 -5.37 -14.03 0.18
N LEU A 8 -5.42 -12.75 0.53
CA LEU A 8 -4.35 -11.78 0.28
C LEU A 8 -3.53 -11.61 1.56
N ILE A 9 -2.21 -11.67 1.46
CA ILE A 9 -1.30 -11.64 2.61
C ILE A 9 -0.16 -10.67 2.31
N ASP A 10 0.07 -9.72 3.21
CA ASP A 10 1.22 -8.83 3.20
C ASP A 10 2.07 -9.05 4.46
N ILE A 11 3.27 -9.59 4.26
CA ILE A 11 4.23 -9.88 5.32
C ILE A 11 5.24 -8.74 5.39
N GLY A 12 4.95 -7.76 6.24
CA GLY A 12 5.88 -6.68 6.57
C GLY A 12 6.95 -7.13 7.57
N ASN A 13 7.84 -6.22 7.98
CA ASN A 13 8.95 -6.58 8.88
C ASN A 13 8.52 -7.07 10.28
N THR A 14 7.37 -6.63 10.77
CA THR A 14 6.93 -6.92 12.16
C THR A 14 5.54 -7.53 12.26
N ARG A 15 4.75 -7.46 11.19
CA ARG A 15 3.34 -7.84 11.18
C ARG A 15 2.94 -8.44 9.84
N ILE A 16 1.99 -9.36 9.90
CA ILE A 16 1.26 -9.89 8.75
C ILE A 16 -0.10 -9.19 8.70
N LYS A 17 -0.38 -8.52 7.59
CA LYS A 17 -1.71 -8.03 7.23
C LYS A 17 -2.35 -9.05 6.27
N TRP A 18 -3.65 -9.24 6.36
CA TRP A 18 -4.36 -10.16 5.48
C TRP A 18 -5.77 -9.71 5.18
N ALA A 19 -6.32 -10.20 4.07
CA ALA A 19 -7.70 -9.98 3.64
C ALA A 19 -8.27 -11.23 2.97
N TRP A 20 -9.54 -11.54 3.25
CA TRP A 20 -10.28 -12.66 2.68
C TRP A 20 -11.39 -12.14 1.75
N CYS A 21 -11.38 -12.64 0.52
CA CYS A 21 -12.36 -12.35 -0.52
C CYS A 21 -13.20 -13.62 -0.80
N HIS A 22 -14.51 -13.59 -0.54
CA HIS A 22 -15.42 -14.74 -0.71
C HIS A 22 -15.62 -15.14 -2.17
N SER A 23 -15.36 -14.23 -3.09
CA SER A 23 -15.35 -14.52 -4.51
C SER A 23 -14.05 -14.04 -5.13
N SER A 24 -13.67 -14.70 -6.22
CA SER A 24 -12.59 -14.21 -7.06
C SER A 24 -12.84 -12.71 -7.34
N PRO A 25 -11.80 -11.85 -7.29
CA PRO A 25 -11.91 -10.43 -7.62
C PRO A 25 -12.69 -10.13 -8.91
N LEU A 26 -12.81 -11.11 -9.80
CA LEU A 26 -13.55 -11.09 -11.06
C LEU A 26 -15.08 -11.05 -10.93
N SER A 27 -15.72 -11.75 -9.99
CA SER A 27 -17.18 -11.94 -10.07
C SER A 27 -17.99 -10.69 -9.74
N ARG A 28 -17.44 -9.78 -8.92
CA ARG A 28 -18.07 -8.48 -8.62
C ARG A 28 -17.92 -7.43 -9.72
N SER A 29 -17.02 -7.64 -10.70
CA SER A 29 -16.86 -6.72 -11.82
C SER A 29 -18.01 -6.78 -12.84
N ARG A 30 -18.86 -7.81 -12.77
CA ARG A 30 -20.00 -8.01 -13.69
C ARG A 30 -21.36 -7.53 -13.15
N ASP A 31 -21.57 -7.53 -11.83
CA ASP A 31 -22.92 -7.37 -11.24
C ASP A 31 -23.14 -6.11 -10.39
N SER A 32 -22.14 -5.24 -10.20
CA SER A 32 -22.38 -3.96 -9.54
C SER A 32 -22.58 -2.86 -10.58
N GLY A 33 -23.81 -2.33 -10.66
CA GLY A 33 -24.16 -1.11 -11.42
C GLY A 33 -23.50 0.17 -10.87
N HIS A 34 -22.27 0.08 -10.37
CA HIS A 34 -21.38 1.21 -10.21
C HIS A 34 -20.82 1.60 -11.57
N PRO A 35 -20.62 2.91 -11.82
CA PRO A 35 -20.22 3.40 -13.13
C PRO A 35 -18.94 2.67 -13.53
N SER A 36 -19.00 1.94 -14.65
CA SER A 36 -17.89 1.38 -15.43
C SER A 36 -16.55 1.49 -14.71
N SER A 37 -16.01 0.35 -14.25
CA SER A 37 -14.65 0.22 -13.71
C SER A 37 -13.71 1.30 -14.28
N PRO A 38 -12.88 1.99 -13.47
CA PRO A 38 -11.93 2.96 -14.01
C PRO A 38 -11.14 2.40 -15.22
N LEU A 39 -10.90 1.08 -15.24
CA LEU A 39 -10.29 0.34 -16.34
C LEU A 39 -11.13 0.32 -17.64
N SER A 40 -12.47 0.29 -17.57
CA SER A 40 -13.32 0.39 -18.77
C SER A 40 -13.45 1.83 -19.28
N ARG A 41 -13.46 2.83 -18.40
CA ARG A 41 -13.49 4.26 -18.81
C ARG A 41 -12.21 4.71 -19.52
N LEU A 42 -11.05 4.20 -19.12
CA LEU A 42 -9.78 4.46 -19.82
C LEU A 42 -9.69 3.73 -21.17
N ARG A 43 -10.25 2.51 -21.30
CA ARG A 43 -10.26 1.75 -22.56
C ARG A 43 -11.18 2.36 -23.62
N GLU A 44 -12.30 2.95 -23.22
CA GLU A 44 -13.26 3.58 -24.14
C GLU A 44 -12.72 4.90 -24.73
N ARG A 45 -11.90 5.66 -23.99
CA ARG A 45 -11.26 6.89 -24.50
C ARG A 45 -10.26 6.64 -25.64
N GLY A 46 -9.76 5.41 -25.79
CA GLY A 46 -8.86 5.03 -26.90
C GLY A 46 -9.55 4.84 -28.25
N ARG A 47 -10.88 4.92 -28.35
CA ARG A 47 -11.63 4.61 -29.58
C ARG A 47 -12.53 5.72 -30.14
N GLY A 48 -12.64 6.87 -29.48
CA GLY A 48 -13.50 7.97 -29.93
C GLY A 48 -12.72 9.23 -30.31
N ARG A 49 -12.48 9.47 -31.60
CA ARG A 49 -12.20 10.83 -32.10
C ARG A 49 -13.53 11.49 -32.46
N GLY A 50 -13.81 12.64 -31.85
CA GLY A 50 -14.85 13.56 -32.30
C GLY A 50 -15.76 14.05 -31.18
N GLU A 51 -15.78 15.37 -31.02
CA GLU A 51 -16.76 16.18 -30.31
C GLU A 51 -16.52 16.46 -28.81
N SER A 52 -16.21 17.74 -28.58
CA SER A 52 -16.15 18.43 -27.30
C SER A 52 -17.55 18.58 -26.69
N GLN A 53 -17.84 17.83 -25.63
CA GLN A 53 -18.86 18.18 -24.65
C GLN A 53 -18.24 18.21 -23.24
N PRO A 54 -18.64 19.15 -22.37
CA PRO A 54 -18.16 19.18 -20.99
C PRO A 54 -18.82 18.03 -20.23
N HIS A 55 -18.07 16.97 -19.96
CA HIS A 55 -18.52 15.91 -19.05
C HIS A 55 -18.46 16.39 -17.60
N PRO A 56 -19.50 16.13 -16.78
CA PRO A 56 -19.40 16.33 -15.35
C PRO A 56 -18.49 15.25 -14.77
N THR A 57 -17.31 15.64 -14.29
CA THR A 57 -16.45 14.78 -13.50
C THR A 57 -17.20 14.45 -12.21
N PRO A 58 -17.38 13.18 -11.82
CA PRO A 58 -17.72 12.88 -10.44
C PRO A 58 -16.45 13.21 -9.64
N GLU A 59 -16.43 14.39 -9.01
CA GLU A 59 -15.42 14.75 -8.01
C GLU A 59 -15.50 13.71 -6.89
N GLN A 60 -14.62 12.71 -6.92
CA GLN A 60 -14.35 11.92 -5.73
C GLN A 60 -13.66 12.86 -4.75
N ASN A 61 -14.32 13.09 -3.62
CA ASN A 61 -13.78 13.92 -2.58
C ASN A 61 -12.52 13.19 -2.04
N PRO A 62 -11.35 13.83 -1.89
CA PRO A 62 -10.13 13.19 -1.37
C PRO A 62 -10.28 12.54 0.03
N SER A 63 -11.44 12.71 0.68
CA SER A 63 -11.83 12.06 1.94
C SER A 63 -12.57 10.74 1.78
N ASP A 64 -12.97 10.32 0.58
CA ASP A 64 -13.71 9.07 0.41
C ASP A 64 -12.79 7.87 0.70
N PRO A 65 -13.25 6.89 1.50
CA PRO A 65 -12.45 5.72 1.81
C PRO A 65 -12.16 4.92 0.54
N LEU A 66 -10.90 4.47 0.37
CA LEU A 66 -10.54 3.64 -0.78
C LEU A 66 -11.32 2.33 -0.79
N PRO A 67 -11.44 1.68 -1.96
CA PRO A 67 -12.11 0.40 -2.08
C PRO A 67 -11.54 -0.64 -1.10
N THR A 68 -12.43 -1.26 -0.32
CA THR A 68 -12.14 -2.44 0.49
C THR A 68 -12.90 -3.63 -0.10
N PRO A 69 -12.34 -4.31 -1.12
CA PRO A 69 -13.07 -5.34 -1.87
C PRO A 69 -13.25 -6.65 -1.09
N TRP A 70 -12.52 -6.82 0.02
CA TRP A 70 -12.59 -7.96 0.92
C TRP A 70 -13.69 -7.81 1.98
N GLN A 71 -14.23 -8.93 2.46
CA GLN A 71 -15.26 -8.94 3.51
C GLN A 71 -14.65 -8.94 4.91
N THR A 72 -13.51 -9.61 5.07
CA THR A 72 -12.82 -9.76 6.35
C THR A 72 -11.35 -9.46 6.16
N SER A 73 -10.74 -8.74 7.09
CA SER A 73 -9.31 -8.46 7.09
C SER A 73 -8.78 -8.33 8.52
N GLY A 74 -7.47 -8.46 8.68
CA GLY A 74 -6.83 -8.27 9.97
C GLY A 74 -5.34 -8.01 9.85
N ALA A 75 -4.73 -7.69 10.99
CA ALA A 75 -3.28 -7.55 11.12
C ALA A 75 -2.83 -8.14 12.45
N GLN A 76 -1.76 -8.94 12.43
CA GLN A 76 -1.21 -9.58 13.61
C GLN A 76 0.33 -9.52 13.59
N PRO A 77 1.00 -9.44 14.76
CA PRO A 77 2.44 -9.67 14.85
C PRO A 77 2.82 -11.05 14.34
N HIS A 78 4.08 -11.22 13.89
CA HIS A 78 4.59 -12.51 13.40
C HIS A 78 4.42 -13.66 14.41
N ALA A 79 4.54 -13.35 15.70
CA ALA A 79 4.37 -14.34 16.78
C ALA A 79 2.96 -14.97 16.82
N ASN A 80 1.96 -14.33 16.22
CA ASN A 80 0.57 -14.78 16.24
C ASN A 80 0.17 -15.50 14.93
N LEU A 81 1.13 -16.02 14.17
CA LEU A 81 0.86 -16.71 12.91
C LEU A 81 -0.06 -17.93 13.08
N ALA A 82 0.08 -18.69 14.18
CA ALA A 82 -0.82 -19.82 14.48
C ALA A 82 -2.29 -19.36 14.66
N THR A 83 -2.51 -18.21 15.28
CA THR A 83 -3.84 -17.61 15.42
C THR A 83 -4.43 -17.21 14.05
N LEU A 84 -3.59 -16.70 13.14
CA LEU A 84 -4.00 -16.42 11.77
C LEU A 84 -4.40 -17.70 11.02
N ALA A 85 -3.61 -18.77 11.13
CA ALA A 85 -3.92 -20.07 10.53
C ALA A 85 -5.29 -20.59 10.99
N GLN A 86 -5.56 -20.53 12.29
CA GLN A 86 -6.87 -20.92 12.84
C GLN A 86 -8.00 -20.02 12.32
N THR A 87 -7.76 -18.72 12.19
CA THR A 87 -8.74 -17.77 11.63
C THR A 87 -9.07 -18.13 10.18
N TRP A 88 -8.06 -18.41 9.35
CA TRP A 88 -8.26 -18.79 7.95
C TRP A 88 -8.92 -20.15 7.80
N ARG A 89 -8.61 -21.13 8.67
CA ARG A 89 -9.31 -22.41 8.74
C ARG A 89 -10.81 -22.20 9.02
N THR A 90 -11.14 -21.34 9.99
CA THR A 90 -12.54 -21.01 10.29
C THR A 90 -13.23 -20.33 9.10
N LEU A 91 -12.57 -19.42 8.39
CA LEU A 91 -13.14 -18.80 7.18
C LEU A 91 -13.34 -19.78 6.03
N ALA A 92 -12.48 -20.79 5.91
CA ALA A 92 -12.58 -21.84 4.89
C ALA A 92 -13.62 -22.92 5.21
N SER A 93 -14.05 -23.06 6.47
CA SER A 93 -14.81 -24.22 6.97
C SER A 93 -16.17 -24.52 6.32
N ALA A 94 -16.60 -23.73 5.33
CA ALA A 94 -17.80 -23.96 4.51
C ALA A 94 -17.57 -23.94 2.99
N GLY A 95 -16.31 -23.92 2.50
CA GLY A 95 -16.00 -23.72 1.08
C GLY A 95 -14.65 -24.29 0.61
N PRO A 96 -14.30 -24.12 -0.68
CA PRO A 96 -13.02 -24.56 -1.22
C PRO A 96 -11.85 -23.75 -0.64
N ALA A 97 -10.65 -24.36 -0.60
CA ALA A 97 -9.43 -23.66 -0.25
C ALA A 97 -9.19 -22.43 -1.16
N PRO A 98 -8.69 -21.31 -0.62
CA PRO A 98 -8.54 -20.09 -1.40
C PRO A 98 -7.33 -20.15 -2.34
N ALA A 99 -7.36 -19.33 -3.39
CA ALA A 99 -6.13 -18.90 -4.05
C ALA A 99 -5.41 -17.88 -3.16
N VAL A 100 -4.13 -18.09 -2.89
CA VAL A 100 -3.34 -17.26 -1.98
C VAL A 100 -2.42 -16.33 -2.77
N TRP A 101 -2.36 -15.06 -2.38
CA TRP A 101 -1.53 -14.02 -2.99
C TRP A 101 -0.71 -13.32 -1.93
N ILE A 102 0.62 -13.31 -2.07
CA ILE A 102 1.53 -12.99 -0.98
C ILE A 102 2.54 -11.91 -1.40
N SER A 103 2.62 -10.85 -0.62
CA SER A 103 3.74 -9.90 -0.54
C SER A 103 4.62 -10.29 0.64
N ASN A 104 5.95 -10.32 0.47
CA ASN A 104 6.87 -10.62 1.57
C ASN A 104 8.16 -9.82 1.50
N VAL A 105 8.41 -9.04 2.55
CA VAL A 105 9.68 -8.35 2.80
C VAL A 105 10.37 -8.79 4.09
N ALA A 106 9.79 -9.74 4.84
CA ALA A 106 10.33 -10.30 6.08
C ALA A 106 11.34 -11.44 5.88
N GLY A 107 11.58 -11.84 4.63
CA GLY A 107 12.61 -12.82 4.26
C GLY A 107 12.13 -14.28 4.25
N PRO A 108 13.06 -15.21 3.96
CA PRO A 108 12.72 -16.60 3.64
C PRO A 108 12.28 -17.43 4.84
N THR A 109 12.76 -17.12 6.06
CA THR A 109 12.33 -17.82 7.27
C THR A 109 10.84 -17.61 7.54
N MET A 110 10.36 -16.38 7.38
CA MET A 110 8.92 -16.09 7.51
C MET A 110 8.11 -16.69 6.36
N ALA A 111 8.68 -16.75 5.15
CA ALA A 111 8.02 -17.41 4.02
C ALA A 111 7.74 -18.89 4.32
N ALA A 112 8.77 -19.62 4.78
CA ALA A 112 8.63 -21.03 5.15
C ALA A 112 7.64 -21.24 6.33
N ALA A 113 7.66 -20.35 7.32
CA ALA A 113 6.69 -20.39 8.42
C ALA A 113 5.25 -20.17 7.93
N LEU A 114 5.04 -19.25 6.98
CA LEU A 114 3.73 -19.03 6.38
C LEU A 114 3.26 -20.23 5.56
N ASP A 115 4.13 -20.84 4.75
CA ASP A 115 3.78 -22.06 3.99
C ASP A 115 3.30 -23.18 4.92
N ALA A 116 4.00 -23.39 6.05
CA ALA A 116 3.57 -24.35 7.06
C ALA A 116 2.20 -23.99 7.67
N ALA A 117 1.97 -22.72 7.99
CA ALA A 117 0.71 -22.23 8.53
C ALA A 117 -0.46 -22.34 7.53
N LEU A 118 -0.21 -22.12 6.24
CA LEU A 118 -1.21 -22.33 5.18
C LEU A 118 -1.54 -23.81 5.04
N ALA A 119 -0.52 -24.68 5.05
CA ALA A 119 -0.73 -26.13 5.00
C ALA A 119 -1.53 -26.63 6.21
N GLU A 120 -1.27 -26.11 7.40
CA GLU A 120 -2.07 -26.38 8.58
C GLU A 120 -3.51 -25.88 8.39
N ALA A 121 -3.70 -24.61 8.01
CA ALA A 121 -5.02 -24.00 7.92
C ALA A 121 -5.97 -24.70 6.94
N PHE A 122 -5.44 -25.35 5.89
CA PHE A 122 -6.22 -25.90 4.79
C PHE A 122 -6.02 -27.41 4.55
N ASP A 123 -5.53 -28.13 5.57
CA ASP A 123 -5.31 -29.60 5.53
C ASP A 123 -4.42 -30.05 4.35
N GLY A 124 -3.43 -29.23 4.01
CA GLY A 124 -2.53 -29.38 2.87
C GLY A 124 -2.20 -28.03 2.22
N PRO A 125 -1.15 -27.98 1.37
CA PRO A 125 -0.80 -26.74 0.67
C PRO A 125 -1.97 -26.31 -0.24
N PRO A 126 -2.37 -25.02 -0.24
CA PRO A 126 -3.37 -24.52 -1.17
C PRO A 126 -2.98 -24.83 -2.62
N ALA A 127 -3.98 -25.13 -3.44
CA ALA A 127 -3.76 -25.45 -4.86
C ALA A 127 -3.12 -24.29 -5.65
N THR A 128 -3.20 -23.06 -5.15
CA THR A 128 -2.64 -21.87 -5.80
C THR A 128 -2.06 -20.94 -4.75
N VAL A 129 -0.74 -20.76 -4.77
CA VAL A 129 0.00 -19.82 -3.92
C VAL A 129 0.90 -18.96 -4.80
N ASN A 130 0.63 -17.67 -4.86
CA ASN A 130 1.34 -16.70 -5.68
C ASN A 130 2.21 -15.80 -4.80
N TRP A 131 3.52 -16.04 -4.81
CA TRP A 131 4.50 -15.16 -4.18
C TRP A 131 4.87 -14.03 -5.12
N TRP A 132 4.29 -12.85 -4.90
CA TRP A 132 4.45 -11.72 -5.80
C TRP A 132 5.85 -11.09 -5.68
N ARG A 133 6.30 -10.49 -6.77
CA ARG A 133 7.55 -9.72 -6.84
C ARG A 133 7.33 -8.48 -7.70
N SER A 134 8.20 -7.49 -7.52
CA SER A 134 8.19 -6.30 -8.37
C SER A 134 8.49 -6.65 -9.82
N THR A 135 7.68 -6.12 -10.73
CA THR A 135 7.78 -6.34 -12.18
C THR A 135 8.11 -5.04 -12.89
N PRO A 136 8.62 -5.08 -14.15
CA PRO A 136 8.81 -3.89 -14.95
C PRO A 136 7.50 -3.16 -15.30
N ASN A 137 6.39 -3.90 -15.39
CA ASN A 137 5.07 -3.37 -15.73
C ASN A 137 3.99 -4.17 -15.01
N GLN A 138 2.93 -3.49 -14.57
CA GLN A 138 1.70 -4.11 -14.09
C GLN A 138 0.51 -3.23 -14.47
N GLY A 139 -0.43 -3.77 -15.25
CA GLY A 139 -1.59 -3.02 -15.73
C GLY A 139 -1.20 -1.66 -16.35
N LEU A 140 -1.70 -0.58 -15.74
CA LEU A 140 -1.48 0.81 -16.13
C LEU A 140 -0.22 1.45 -15.52
N LEU A 141 0.60 0.70 -14.78
CA LEU A 141 1.76 1.22 -14.06
C LEU A 141 3.06 0.65 -14.63
N HIS A 142 3.98 1.54 -14.98
CA HIS A 142 5.36 1.22 -15.34
C HIS A 142 6.28 1.42 -14.13
N ASN A 143 7.15 0.44 -13.88
CA ASN A 143 8.11 0.52 -12.79
C ASN A 143 9.37 1.27 -13.26
N GLY A 144 9.56 2.49 -12.77
CA GLY A 144 10.64 3.36 -13.18
C GLY A 144 11.98 3.15 -12.47
N TYR A 145 12.10 2.14 -11.59
CA TYR A 145 13.42 1.73 -11.08
C TYR A 145 14.33 1.30 -12.25
N ARG A 146 15.62 1.64 -12.16
CA ARG A 146 16.62 1.19 -13.17
C ARG A 146 16.67 -0.32 -13.27
N GLU A 147 16.54 -0.99 -12.13
CA GLU A 147 16.39 -2.44 -12.01
C GLU A 147 15.06 -2.73 -11.29
N PRO A 148 13.96 -2.94 -12.03
CA PRO A 148 12.61 -3.05 -11.46
C PRO A 148 12.47 -4.09 -10.34
N ILE A 149 13.22 -5.19 -10.43
CA ILE A 149 13.18 -6.29 -9.45
C ILE A 149 13.77 -5.91 -8.08
N GLN A 150 14.57 -4.83 -8.01
CA GLN A 150 15.13 -4.34 -6.74
C GLN A 150 14.13 -3.51 -5.92
N LEU A 151 13.02 -3.05 -6.53
CA LEU A 151 11.98 -2.34 -5.79
C LEU A 151 11.33 -3.30 -4.79
N GLY A 152 11.16 -2.88 -3.54
CA GLY A 152 10.40 -3.63 -2.55
C GLY A 152 8.99 -3.95 -3.05
N VAL A 153 8.59 -5.22 -2.94
CA VAL A 153 7.31 -5.69 -3.48
C VAL A 153 6.11 -5.01 -2.80
N ASP A 154 6.25 -4.67 -1.52
CA ASP A 154 5.30 -3.90 -0.74
C ASP A 154 5.08 -2.50 -1.32
N ARG A 155 6.16 -1.78 -1.65
CA ARG A 155 6.11 -0.45 -2.30
C ARG A 155 5.49 -0.53 -3.69
N TRP A 156 5.85 -1.57 -4.46
CA TRP A 156 5.30 -1.77 -5.80
C TRP A 156 3.78 -2.04 -5.76
N LEU A 157 3.34 -2.96 -4.92
CA LEU A 157 1.92 -3.27 -4.73
C LEU A 157 1.15 -2.09 -4.13
N GLY A 158 1.75 -1.35 -3.19
CA GLY A 158 1.18 -0.12 -2.66
C GLY A 158 0.92 0.91 -3.77
N ALA A 159 1.86 1.07 -4.71
CA ALA A 159 1.70 1.95 -5.87
C ALA A 159 0.61 1.46 -6.85
N ILE A 160 0.53 0.15 -7.09
CA ILE A 160 -0.55 -0.45 -7.89
C ILE A 160 -1.92 -0.19 -7.26
N GLY A 161 -2.05 -0.48 -5.96
CA GLY A 161 -3.30 -0.25 -5.21
C GLY A 161 -3.69 1.22 -5.19
N ALA A 162 -2.73 2.12 -4.97
CA ALA A 162 -2.96 3.57 -4.98
C ALA A 162 -3.41 4.07 -6.35
N ARG A 163 -2.75 3.66 -7.44
CA ARG A 163 -3.14 4.06 -8.81
C ARG A 163 -4.49 3.48 -9.22
N TYR A 164 -4.82 2.26 -8.78
CA TYR A 164 -6.15 1.70 -9.00
C TYR A 164 -7.24 2.53 -8.32
N ALA A 165 -7.00 2.93 -7.07
CA ALA A 165 -7.97 3.66 -6.28
C ALA A 165 -8.09 5.15 -6.68
N ILE A 166 -6.99 5.74 -7.15
CA ILE A 166 -6.92 7.13 -7.63
C ILE A 166 -6.34 7.10 -9.06
N PRO A 167 -7.22 6.97 -10.08
CA PRO A 167 -6.79 6.79 -11.47
C PRO A 167 -6.07 8.01 -12.04
N ASP A 168 -6.45 9.21 -11.60
CA ASP A 168 -6.00 10.49 -12.16
C ASP A 168 -4.96 11.18 -11.26
N GLY A 169 -4.19 12.11 -11.83
CA GLY A 169 -3.24 12.95 -11.09
C GLY A 169 -1.97 12.23 -10.60
N ASN A 170 -1.06 12.99 -9.99
CA ASN A 170 0.15 12.46 -9.39
C ASN A 170 -0.14 11.95 -7.97
N LEU A 171 0.57 10.91 -7.53
CA LEU A 171 0.41 10.33 -6.20
C LEU A 171 1.72 10.47 -5.42
N LEU A 172 1.62 10.96 -4.20
CA LEU A 172 2.67 10.89 -3.19
C LEU A 172 2.22 9.89 -2.12
N ILE A 173 2.85 8.72 -2.07
CA ILE A 173 2.46 7.64 -1.18
C ILE A 173 3.47 7.54 -0.05
N VAL A 174 3.04 7.80 1.17
CA VAL A 174 3.86 7.75 2.36
C VAL A 174 3.45 6.56 3.20
N THR A 175 4.36 5.60 3.41
CA THR A 175 4.12 4.46 4.31
C THR A 175 5.02 4.56 5.52
N ALA A 176 4.45 4.96 6.66
CA ALA A 176 5.17 5.22 7.90
C ALA A 176 5.15 4.00 8.83
N GLY A 177 6.12 3.09 8.65
CA GLY A 177 6.31 1.88 9.45
C GLY A 177 7.66 1.86 10.17
N THR A 178 8.29 0.68 10.23
CA THR A 178 9.67 0.53 10.75
C THR A 178 10.65 1.39 9.95
N ALA A 179 10.51 1.40 8.63
CA ALA A 179 11.00 2.44 7.76
C ALA A 179 9.83 3.32 7.32
N THR A 180 10.10 4.59 7.03
CA THR A 180 9.18 5.41 6.25
C THR A 180 9.58 5.38 4.79
N THR A 181 8.67 5.00 3.90
CA THR A 181 8.87 5.16 2.46
C THR A 181 8.07 6.35 1.95
N ILE A 182 8.60 7.03 0.95
CA ILE A 182 7.92 8.09 0.20
C ILE A 182 8.03 7.70 -1.26
N ASP A 183 6.92 7.30 -1.87
CA ASP A 183 6.85 6.79 -3.23
C ASP A 183 6.13 7.80 -4.14
N VAL A 184 6.69 8.04 -5.32
CA VAL A 184 6.15 8.99 -6.29
C VAL A 184 5.62 8.23 -7.49
N VAL A 185 4.35 8.45 -7.81
CA VAL A 185 3.73 7.95 -9.05
C VAL A 185 3.21 9.13 -9.85
N THR A 186 3.61 9.25 -11.10
CA THR A 186 3.11 10.28 -12.00
C THR A 186 1.97 9.77 -12.85
N ALA A 187 1.04 10.67 -13.19
CA ALA A 187 0.01 10.39 -14.18
C ALA A 187 0.67 10.11 -15.56
N PRO A 188 -0.05 9.44 -16.48
CA PRO A 188 0.43 9.32 -17.86
C PRO A 188 0.72 10.69 -18.46
N GLU A 189 1.82 10.81 -19.19
CA GLU A 189 2.08 12.01 -19.98
C GLU A 189 1.25 11.97 -21.27
N ASP A 190 0.75 13.13 -21.73
CA ASP A 190 -0.08 13.24 -22.94
C ASP A 190 0.58 12.67 -24.21
N HIS A 191 1.91 12.52 -24.19
CA HIS A 191 2.70 12.01 -25.29
C HIS A 191 3.20 10.58 -25.10
N ASP A 192 2.89 9.90 -23.99
CA ASP A 192 3.23 8.49 -23.82
C ASP A 192 2.29 7.63 -24.69
N PRO A 193 2.80 6.97 -25.76
CA PRO A 193 1.97 6.13 -26.61
C PRO A 193 1.37 4.92 -25.89
N ALA A 194 1.90 4.53 -24.72
CA ALA A 194 1.32 3.48 -23.88
C ALA A 194 0.24 4.01 -22.91
N GLY A 195 0.18 5.32 -22.69
CA GLY A 195 -0.76 5.97 -21.76
C GLY A 195 -0.66 5.45 -20.33
N LYS A 196 0.55 5.09 -19.86
CA LYS A 196 0.76 4.48 -18.54
C LYS A 196 1.25 5.49 -17.51
N SER A 197 0.82 5.32 -16.27
CA SER A 197 1.44 5.99 -15.13
C SER A 197 2.84 5.44 -14.89
N ARG A 198 3.72 6.27 -14.33
CA ARG A 198 5.09 5.86 -14.00
C ARG A 198 5.31 5.91 -12.49
N PHE A 199 5.78 4.81 -11.91
CA PHE A 199 6.41 4.84 -10.59
C PHE A 199 7.79 5.46 -10.75
N GLU A 200 7.97 6.72 -10.34
CA GLU A 200 9.20 7.48 -10.58
C GLU A 200 10.37 7.01 -9.73
N GLY A 201 10.07 6.36 -8.61
CA GLY A 201 11.00 6.07 -7.54
C GLY A 201 10.50 6.65 -6.23
N GLY A 202 11.40 6.75 -5.26
CA GLY A 202 11.04 7.26 -3.95
C GLY A 202 12.21 7.34 -2.98
N LEU A 203 11.90 7.67 -1.73
CA LEU A 203 12.84 7.78 -0.62
C LEU A 203 12.55 6.68 0.40
N ILE A 204 13.61 6.20 1.07
CA ILE A 204 13.53 5.33 2.23
C ILE A 204 14.22 6.05 3.39
N LEU A 205 13.49 6.25 4.47
CA LEU A 205 13.96 6.87 5.70
C LEU A 205 13.81 5.88 6.86
N PRO A 206 14.65 5.96 7.90
CA PRO A 206 14.35 5.26 9.15
C PRO A 206 13.04 5.79 9.71
N GLY A 207 12.11 4.93 10.13
CA GLY A 207 10.84 5.36 10.74
C GLY A 207 11.06 6.08 12.07
N LEU A 208 10.05 6.76 12.60
CA LEU A 208 10.15 7.57 13.83
C LEU A 208 10.75 6.78 15.01
N SER A 209 10.23 5.58 15.30
CA SER A 209 10.75 4.72 16.37
C SER A 209 12.20 4.29 16.13
N LEU A 210 12.59 4.09 14.86
CA LEU A 210 13.97 3.72 14.52
C LEU A 210 14.93 4.90 14.67
N MET A 211 14.52 6.12 14.30
CA MET A 211 15.27 7.36 14.50
C MET A 211 15.50 7.64 16.00
N MET A 212 14.43 7.62 16.81
CA MET A 212 14.54 7.86 18.25
C MET A 212 15.37 6.76 18.93
N GLY A 213 15.11 5.50 18.58
CA GLY A 213 15.86 4.37 19.11
C GLY A 213 17.34 4.37 18.72
N SER A 214 17.71 4.92 17.56
CA SER A 214 19.13 5.01 17.16
C SER A 214 19.86 6.05 18.01
N LEU A 215 19.25 7.19 18.32
CA LEU A 215 19.82 8.19 19.22
C LEU A 215 20.03 7.64 20.63
N ALA A 216 19.04 6.95 21.19
CA ALA A 216 19.13 6.35 22.51
C ALA A 216 20.23 5.28 22.60
N ARG A 217 20.41 4.45 21.56
CA ARG A 217 21.41 3.37 21.55
C ARG A 217 22.84 3.84 21.27
N ASN A 218 23.01 4.93 20.53
CA ASN A 218 24.33 5.33 20.00
C ASN A 218 24.84 6.64 20.62
N THR A 219 24.27 7.09 21.74
CA THR A 219 24.75 8.25 22.49
C THR A 219 24.77 7.94 23.98
N ALA A 220 25.66 8.61 24.72
CA ALA A 220 25.87 8.29 26.13
C ALA A 220 24.75 8.74 27.07
N GLN A 221 23.96 9.74 26.68
CA GLN A 221 23.05 10.45 27.58
C GLN A 221 21.63 10.67 27.03
N LEU A 222 21.35 10.36 25.76
CA LEU A 222 20.00 10.57 25.23
C LEU A 222 19.07 9.44 25.69
N PRO A 223 17.88 9.76 26.20
CA PRO A 223 16.95 8.76 26.72
C PRO A 223 16.28 7.97 25.59
N ALA A 224 15.73 6.80 25.94
CA ALA A 224 14.80 6.09 25.08
C ALA A 224 13.43 6.80 25.06
N LEU A 225 12.85 6.88 23.87
CA LEU A 225 11.53 7.46 23.60
C LEU A 225 10.66 6.43 22.87
N GLU A 226 9.36 6.55 23.07
CA GLU A 226 8.31 5.79 22.41
C GLU A 226 7.69 6.59 21.27
N LEU A 227 6.98 5.91 20.36
CA LEU A 227 6.31 6.58 19.23
C LEU A 227 5.30 7.64 19.69
N THR A 228 4.69 7.47 20.87
CA THR A 228 3.76 8.42 21.46
C THR A 228 4.42 9.74 21.85
N ASP A 229 5.72 9.76 22.17
CA ASP A 229 6.45 11.00 22.47
C ASP A 229 6.53 11.92 21.22
N ALA A 230 6.53 11.34 20.01
CA ALA A 230 6.50 12.11 18.77
C ALA A 230 5.10 12.68 18.45
N ALA A 231 4.05 12.11 19.03
CA ALA A 231 2.69 12.57 18.79
C ALA A 231 2.43 13.87 19.56
N GLY A 232 2.44 15.00 18.86
CA GLY A 232 2.26 16.32 19.47
C GLY A 232 3.56 16.99 19.92
N ALA A 233 4.70 16.51 19.41
CA ALA A 233 5.98 17.19 19.63
C ALA A 233 5.90 18.66 19.14
N PRO A 234 6.46 19.62 19.90
CA PRO A 234 6.43 21.03 19.52
C PRO A 234 7.33 21.30 18.29
N PRO A 235 7.18 22.44 17.61
CA PRO A 235 8.02 22.79 16.45
C PRO A 235 9.50 23.01 16.82
N TRP A 236 9.78 23.35 18.07
CA TRP A 236 11.11 23.39 18.69
C TRP A 236 10.97 23.13 20.19
N ALA A 237 12.06 22.73 20.85
CA ALA A 237 12.04 22.29 22.24
C ALA A 237 13.18 22.91 23.07
N ASP A 238 12.93 23.03 24.37
CA ASP A 238 13.87 23.51 25.40
C ASP A 238 14.36 22.38 26.33
N ASN A 239 13.96 21.14 26.06
CA ASN A 239 14.35 19.95 26.80
C ASN A 239 14.69 18.78 25.87
N THR A 240 15.50 17.85 26.36
CA THR A 240 16.09 16.78 25.53
C THR A 240 15.06 15.82 24.93
N ARG A 241 14.03 15.44 25.68
CA ARG A 241 13.02 14.48 25.19
C ARG A 241 12.25 15.10 24.02
N ASP A 242 11.73 16.30 24.20
CA ASP A 242 10.99 17.00 23.16
C ASP A 242 11.89 17.37 21.98
N ALA A 243 13.17 17.70 22.21
CA ALA A 243 14.12 18.00 21.13
C ALA A 243 14.38 16.78 20.23
N ILE A 244 14.48 15.58 20.81
CA ILE A 244 14.58 14.33 20.04
C ILE A 244 13.30 14.09 19.25
N ALA A 245 12.14 14.13 19.92
CA ALA A 245 10.85 13.88 19.29
C ALA A 245 10.55 14.86 18.14
N ALA A 246 10.70 16.16 18.40
CA ALA A 246 10.51 17.23 17.42
C ALA A 246 11.50 17.13 16.26
N GLY A 247 12.78 16.83 16.54
CA GLY A 247 13.81 16.66 15.52
C GLY A 247 13.52 15.49 14.58
N CYS A 248 13.15 14.33 15.12
CA CYS A 248 12.75 13.16 14.32
C CYS A 248 11.49 13.43 13.49
N LEU A 249 10.51 14.10 14.06
CA LEU A 249 9.29 14.47 13.37
C LEU A 249 9.56 15.46 12.23
N ALA A 250 10.34 16.52 12.49
CA ALA A 250 10.74 17.51 11.50
C ALA A 250 11.53 16.91 10.33
N ALA A 251 12.41 15.92 10.60
CA ALA A 251 13.13 15.20 9.56
C ALA A 251 12.19 14.43 8.62
N GLN A 252 11.18 13.76 9.19
CA GLN A 252 10.17 13.01 8.44
C GLN A 252 9.25 13.94 7.64
N THR A 253 8.63 14.93 8.30
CA THR A 253 7.70 15.87 7.64
C THR A 253 8.41 16.71 6.59
N GLY A 254 9.63 17.18 6.87
CA GLY A 254 10.43 17.94 5.90
C GLY A 254 10.77 17.14 4.64
N ALA A 255 11.04 15.84 4.77
CA ALA A 255 11.26 14.97 3.61
C ALA A 255 9.99 14.79 2.77
N ILE A 256 8.85 14.59 3.43
CA ILE A 256 7.53 14.45 2.77
C ILE A 256 7.16 15.77 2.07
N GLU A 257 7.27 16.90 2.74
CA GLU A 257 6.95 18.23 2.21
C GLU A 257 7.89 18.63 1.06
N ARG A 258 9.16 18.23 1.10
CA ARG A 258 10.09 18.42 -0.02
C ARG A 258 9.65 17.62 -1.25
N ALA A 259 9.29 16.35 -1.07
CA ALA A 259 8.81 15.51 -2.16
C ALA A 259 7.47 16.03 -2.73
N TRP A 260 6.56 16.43 -1.86
CA TRP A 260 5.28 17.06 -2.22
C TRP A 260 5.49 18.30 -3.09
N ARG A 261 6.34 19.25 -2.67
CA ARG A 261 6.61 20.47 -3.44
C ARG A 261 7.21 20.17 -4.81
N ALA A 262 8.16 19.25 -4.87
CA ALA A 262 8.76 18.84 -6.14
C ALA A 262 7.70 18.22 -7.08
N LEU A 263 6.84 17.35 -6.56
CA LEU A 263 5.79 16.72 -7.36
C LEU A 263 4.67 17.70 -7.76
N SER A 264 4.30 18.61 -6.87
CA SER A 264 3.26 19.63 -7.12
C SER A 264 3.65 20.61 -8.23
N SER A 265 4.95 20.84 -8.43
CA SER A 265 5.44 21.63 -9.57
C SER A 265 5.17 20.97 -10.93
N ARG A 266 4.83 19.67 -10.95
CA ARG A 266 4.51 18.87 -12.14
C ARG A 266 3.00 18.65 -12.34
N GLY A 267 2.16 19.30 -11.52
CA GLY A 267 0.70 19.18 -11.59
C GLY A 267 0.05 18.70 -10.29
N PRO A 268 -1.28 18.51 -10.28
CA PRO A 268 -2.04 18.13 -9.09
C PRO A 268 -1.52 16.84 -8.43
N VAL A 269 -1.51 16.82 -7.10
CA VAL A 269 -0.99 15.72 -6.29
C VAL A 269 -2.04 15.24 -5.30
N HIS A 270 -2.20 13.92 -5.21
CA HIS A 270 -2.93 13.24 -4.15
C HIS A 270 -1.92 12.67 -3.15
N GLY A 271 -2.00 13.12 -1.90
CA GLY A 271 -1.17 12.61 -0.81
C GLY A 271 -1.85 11.44 -0.14
N LEU A 272 -1.15 10.32 -0.01
CA LEU A 272 -1.61 9.13 0.70
C LEU A 272 -0.68 8.87 1.88
N LEU A 273 -1.24 8.61 3.04
CA LEU A 273 -0.49 8.30 4.25
C LEU A 273 -1.00 6.99 4.85
N SER A 274 -0.08 6.07 5.11
CA SER A 274 -0.36 4.76 5.70
C SER A 274 0.66 4.41 6.78
N GLY A 275 0.45 3.31 7.49
CA GLY A 275 1.41 2.72 8.42
C GLY A 275 1.17 3.09 9.88
N GLY A 276 1.88 2.41 10.78
CA GLY A 276 1.67 2.51 12.23
C GLY A 276 1.99 3.89 12.82
N ALA A 277 2.84 4.68 12.17
CA ALA A 277 3.21 6.03 12.61
C ALA A 277 2.40 7.14 11.91
N GLN A 278 1.39 6.80 11.09
CA GLN A 278 0.62 7.79 10.34
C GLN A 278 -0.04 8.85 11.22
N GLN A 279 -0.48 8.51 12.43
CA GLN A 279 -1.17 9.46 13.30
C GLN A 279 -0.23 10.59 13.75
N ALA A 280 1.01 10.26 14.10
CA ALA A 280 2.01 11.24 14.50
C ALA A 280 2.34 12.19 13.33
N LEU A 281 2.50 11.64 12.11
CA LEU A 281 2.79 12.44 10.92
C LEU A 281 1.60 13.28 10.48
N ALA A 282 0.39 12.73 10.46
CA ALA A 282 -0.80 13.45 10.01
C ALA A 282 -1.10 14.71 10.84
N ASN A 283 -0.76 14.69 12.13
CA ASN A 283 -0.93 15.87 12.99
C ASN A 283 0.11 16.96 12.72
N ALA A 284 1.25 16.60 12.11
CA ALA A 284 2.40 17.49 11.91
C ALA A 284 2.52 17.99 10.47
N LEU A 285 1.95 17.27 9.50
CA LEU A 285 1.94 17.66 8.10
C LEU A 285 0.94 18.78 7.85
N THR A 286 1.36 19.77 7.06
CA THR A 286 0.53 20.90 6.64
C THR A 286 -0.14 20.69 5.29
N LEU A 287 0.24 19.63 4.57
CA LEU A 287 -0.29 19.27 3.26
C LEU A 287 -1.50 18.32 3.34
N PRO A 288 -2.41 18.34 2.36
CA PRO A 288 -3.55 17.44 2.32
C PRO A 288 -3.07 16.00 2.06
N VAL A 289 -3.25 15.14 3.07
CA VAL A 289 -3.00 13.69 2.97
C VAL A 289 -4.24 12.91 3.36
N ALA A 290 -4.65 11.98 2.51
CA ALA A 290 -5.68 11.01 2.82
C ALA A 290 -5.05 9.80 3.52
N ARG A 291 -5.67 9.39 4.64
CA ARG A 291 -5.19 8.23 5.40
C ARG A 291 -5.74 6.96 4.80
N HIS A 292 -4.86 5.99 4.58
CA HIS A 292 -5.25 4.72 3.99
C HIS A 292 -4.63 3.55 4.70
N GLU A 293 -5.48 2.59 5.04
CA GLU A 293 -5.06 1.28 5.49
C GLU A 293 -5.07 0.33 4.30
N ASN A 294 -4.05 -0.51 4.22
CA ASN A 294 -4.04 -1.71 3.36
C ASN A 294 -3.88 -1.48 1.84
N LEU A 295 -3.18 -0.42 1.42
CA LEU A 295 -2.82 -0.20 0.00
C LEU A 295 -2.10 -1.40 -0.63
N VAL A 296 -1.24 -2.09 0.12
CA VAL A 296 -0.53 -3.29 -0.36
C VAL A 296 -1.51 -4.45 -0.62
N LEU A 297 -2.47 -4.67 0.28
CA LEU A 297 -3.52 -5.68 0.08
C LEU A 297 -4.42 -5.32 -1.10
N LEU A 298 -4.73 -4.03 -1.29
CA LEU A 298 -5.45 -3.57 -2.49
C LEU A 298 -4.65 -3.83 -3.76
N GLY A 299 -3.33 -3.60 -3.75
CA GLY A 299 -2.45 -3.98 -4.85
C GLY A 299 -2.48 -5.47 -5.16
N LEU A 300 -2.43 -6.32 -4.12
CA LEU A 300 -2.54 -7.79 -4.27
C LEU A 300 -3.89 -8.18 -4.89
N TRP A 301 -4.97 -7.52 -4.48
CA TRP A 301 -6.30 -7.74 -5.05
C TRP A 301 -6.34 -7.38 -6.53
N VAL A 302 -5.74 -6.26 -6.93
CA VAL A 302 -5.66 -5.82 -8.33
C VAL A 302 -4.90 -6.83 -9.19
N VAL A 303 -3.70 -7.27 -8.76
CA VAL A 303 -2.90 -8.23 -9.54
C VAL A 303 -3.56 -9.61 -9.61
N ALA A 304 -4.26 -10.01 -8.55
CA ALA A 304 -5.05 -11.24 -8.55
C ALA A 304 -6.20 -11.19 -9.57
N ALA A 305 -6.87 -10.03 -9.67
CA ALA A 305 -7.92 -9.80 -10.66
C ALA A 305 -7.38 -9.83 -12.09
N GLU A 306 -6.21 -9.25 -12.36
CA GLU A 306 -5.62 -9.18 -13.71
C GLU A 306 -5.08 -10.54 -14.18
N THR A 307 -4.45 -11.32 -13.29
CA THR A 307 -3.86 -12.62 -13.65
C THR A 307 -4.90 -13.67 -14.02
N ALA A 308 -6.11 -13.56 -13.47
CA ALA A 308 -7.21 -14.49 -13.77
C ALA A 308 -7.93 -14.20 -15.11
N VAL A 309 -7.57 -13.11 -15.82
CA VAL A 309 -8.12 -12.75 -17.15
C VAL A 309 -7.21 -13.19 -18.31
N GLY A 310 -5.96 -13.54 -18.02
CA GLY A 310 -4.96 -14.00 -19.01
C GLY A 310 -4.89 -15.53 -19.08
#